data_AF-A0A4Y9RGB2-F1
#
_entry.id   AF-A0A4Y9RGB2-F1
#
_cell.length_a   1.000
_cell.length_b   1.000
_cell.length_c   1.000
_cell.angle_alpha   90.00
_cell.angle_beta   90.00
_cell.angle_gamma   90.00
#
_symmetry.space_group_name_H-M   'P 1'
#
loop_
_entity.id
_entity.type
_entity.pdbx_description
1 polymer ?
#
loop_
_entity_poly.entity_id
_entity_poly.type
_entity_poly.pdbx_seq_one_letter_code
_entity_poly.pdbx_strand_id
1 'polypeptide(L)'
;MNAPIKPGIIMPAKAGLLTPSAAYKPFRYPWAFDMWKKQQQVHWMPEEVPLGEDCKDWAANLNDKERNLLTQIFRFFTQSDIEVADNYMEKYGRVFKPTEVKMMLSSFANMETIHIAAYALLLETIGMPESEFGAFMEYEAMRDKHDYMGQFGVETDADICRTLAMFGGFTEGLQLFASFAMLMNFPRFSKMKGMGQIVSWSVRDESLHCEGIIKLYHAFNKETGAVTKAVADDIVQCCETVVGLEDKFIDLAFEAGEVQGMTPEDIKKYIRFIADWRLRQLNLPELYGGSRENPLPWLQSLLSGVEHANFFEARATEYSKAATQGAWHGADGVWSEFDKMMARRDMSLVPN
;
A
#
# COMPACT_ATOMS: atom_id res chain seq x y z
N MET A 1 42.38 -32.96 -27.84
CA MET A 1 41.79 -32.75 -26.51
C MET A 1 40.68 -31.72 -26.66
N ASN A 2 39.42 -32.16 -26.61
CA ASN A 2 38.27 -31.26 -26.71
C ASN A 2 38.10 -30.54 -25.36
N ALA A 3 38.15 -29.21 -25.38
CA ALA A 3 37.79 -28.41 -24.21
C ALA A 3 36.30 -28.63 -23.88
N PRO A 4 35.92 -28.73 -22.59
CA PRO A 4 34.53 -28.90 -22.21
C PRO A 4 33.74 -27.63 -22.54
N ILE A 5 32.68 -27.79 -23.33
CA ILE A 5 31.70 -26.75 -23.62
C ILE A 5 31.04 -26.36 -22.30
N LYS A 6 31.29 -25.14 -21.81
CA LYS A 6 30.54 -24.58 -20.68
C LYS A 6 29.06 -24.56 -21.07
N PRO A 7 28.15 -25.17 -20.29
CA PRO A 7 26.72 -25.06 -20.58
C PRO A 7 26.36 -23.58 -20.50
N GLY A 8 26.06 -22.99 -21.65
CA GLY A 8 25.56 -21.62 -21.72
C GLY A 8 24.29 -21.55 -20.89
N ILE A 9 24.25 -20.63 -19.93
CA ILE A 9 23.01 -20.27 -19.25
C ILE A 9 22.04 -19.88 -20.37
N ILE A 10 21.02 -20.71 -20.58
CA ILE A 10 19.95 -20.42 -21.53
C ILE A 10 19.26 -19.17 -20.98
N MET A 11 19.63 -18.01 -21.50
CA MET A 11 18.93 -16.75 -21.23
C MET A 11 17.61 -16.85 -21.98
N PRO A 12 16.45 -16.96 -21.29
CA PRO A 12 15.18 -17.06 -21.97
C PRO A 12 14.92 -15.79 -22.80
N ALA A 13 14.23 -15.97 -23.93
CA ALA A 13 13.72 -14.87 -24.75
C ALA A 13 13.00 -13.85 -23.85
N LYS A 14 13.39 -12.57 -23.98
CA LYS A 14 12.95 -11.38 -23.22
C LYS A 14 12.21 -11.71 -21.91
N ALA A 15 12.96 -12.17 -20.90
CA ALA A 15 12.41 -12.54 -19.60
C ALA A 15 11.54 -11.42 -19.02
N GLY A 16 10.25 -11.70 -18.76
CA GLY A 16 9.27 -10.76 -18.21
C GLY A 16 8.86 -11.06 -16.77
N LEU A 17 7.81 -10.39 -16.28
CA LEU A 17 7.31 -10.48 -14.90
C LEU A 17 6.90 -11.89 -14.46
N LEU A 18 6.62 -12.80 -15.40
CA LEU A 18 6.27 -14.20 -15.15
C LEU A 18 7.47 -15.16 -15.20
N THR A 19 8.68 -14.67 -15.51
CA THR A 19 9.89 -15.49 -15.61
C THR A 19 10.77 -15.31 -14.37
N PRO A 20 11.26 -16.39 -13.71
CA PRO A 20 12.17 -16.27 -12.58
C PRO A 20 13.52 -15.64 -12.94
N SER A 21 14.12 -14.92 -12.00
CA SER A 21 15.50 -14.45 -12.13
C SER A 21 16.47 -15.62 -11.89
N ALA A 22 17.45 -15.81 -12.78
CA ALA A 22 18.46 -16.87 -12.64
C ALA A 22 19.54 -16.54 -11.59
N ALA A 23 19.75 -15.26 -11.30
CA ALA A 23 20.70 -14.75 -10.31
C ALA A 23 20.13 -13.48 -9.66
N TYR A 24 20.77 -13.03 -8.57
CA TYR A 24 20.36 -11.81 -7.87
C TYR A 24 20.50 -10.54 -8.74
N LYS A 25 21.49 -10.47 -9.63
CA LYS A 25 21.71 -9.33 -10.54
C LYS A 25 21.92 -9.79 -11.98
N PRO A 26 21.65 -8.93 -12.98
CA PRO A 26 21.04 -7.60 -12.86
C PRO A 26 19.53 -7.66 -12.56
N PHE A 27 18.99 -6.60 -11.93
CA PHE A 27 17.53 -6.46 -11.76
C PHE A 27 16.89 -5.99 -13.07
N ARG A 28 15.75 -6.58 -13.42
CA ARG A 28 14.93 -6.19 -14.58
C ARG A 28 13.96 -5.08 -14.22
N TYR A 29 13.54 -5.02 -12.96
CA TYR A 29 12.64 -4.00 -12.42
C TYR A 29 13.28 -3.31 -11.21
N PRO A 30 14.34 -2.48 -11.38
CA PRO A 30 15.05 -1.87 -10.25
C PRO A 30 14.15 -1.10 -9.29
N TRP A 31 13.08 -0.48 -9.80
CA TRP A 31 12.10 0.24 -8.99
C TRP A 31 11.43 -0.64 -7.93
N ALA A 32 11.28 -1.95 -8.16
CA ALA A 32 10.69 -2.86 -7.18
C ALA A 32 11.63 -3.05 -5.98
N PHE A 33 12.95 -3.09 -6.22
CA PHE A 33 13.92 -3.11 -5.14
C PHE A 33 13.92 -1.80 -4.35
N ASP A 34 13.75 -0.65 -5.03
CA ASP A 34 13.65 0.64 -4.34
C ASP A 34 12.42 0.71 -3.43
N MET A 35 11.27 0.16 -3.88
CA MET A 35 10.06 0.01 -3.05
C MET A 35 10.32 -0.89 -1.84
N TRP A 36 10.90 -2.07 -2.05
CA TRP A 36 11.28 -2.97 -0.95
C TRP A 36 12.16 -2.25 0.07
N LYS A 37 13.21 -1.57 -0.41
CA LYS A 37 14.16 -0.85 0.46
C LYS A 37 13.47 0.25 1.24
N LYS A 38 12.57 1.01 0.61
CA LYS A 38 11.82 2.07 1.26
C LYS A 38 10.92 1.49 2.36
N GLN A 39 10.20 0.39 2.11
CA GLN A 39 9.40 -0.29 3.15
C GLN A 39 10.27 -0.72 4.34
N GLN A 40 11.47 -1.26 4.10
CA GLN A 40 12.38 -1.63 5.20
C GLN A 40 12.84 -0.42 6.02
N GLN A 41 12.96 0.75 5.41
CA GLN A 41 13.43 1.96 6.09
C GLN A 41 12.37 2.59 6.98
N VAL A 42 11.09 2.35 6.67
CA VAL A 42 9.94 2.91 7.37
C VAL A 42 9.21 1.88 8.24
N HIS A 43 9.81 0.70 8.43
CA HIS A 43 9.25 -0.37 9.24
C HIS A 43 9.01 0.05 10.70
N TRP A 44 7.91 -0.41 11.27
CA TRP A 44 7.48 -0.12 12.64
C TRP A 44 6.74 -1.33 13.23
N MET A 45 6.66 -1.38 14.56
CA MET A 45 5.86 -2.35 15.31
C MET A 45 4.80 -1.64 16.17
N PRO A 46 3.62 -2.24 16.37
CA PRO A 46 2.51 -1.57 17.06
C PRO A 46 2.80 -1.23 18.53
N GLU A 47 3.65 -2.01 19.19
CA GLU A 47 4.07 -1.76 20.58
C GLU A 47 4.90 -0.48 20.74
N GLU A 48 5.35 0.13 19.64
CA GLU A 48 6.05 1.42 19.65
C GLU A 48 5.10 2.59 19.95
N VAL A 49 3.79 2.41 19.83
CA VAL A 49 2.79 3.47 20.00
C VAL A 49 2.15 3.41 21.39
N PRO A 50 2.24 4.47 22.21
CA PRO A 50 1.57 4.53 23.50
C PRO A 50 0.06 4.79 23.33
N LEU A 51 -0.77 3.83 23.77
CA LEU A 51 -2.24 3.88 23.66
C LEU A 51 -2.96 4.32 24.95
N GLY A 52 -2.23 4.74 25.97
CA GLY A 52 -2.82 5.06 27.28
C GLY A 52 -3.79 6.25 27.27
N GLU A 53 -3.60 7.23 26.40
CA GLU A 53 -4.55 8.34 26.23
C GLU A 53 -5.79 7.90 25.45
N ASP A 54 -5.63 7.02 24.45
CA ASP A 54 -6.73 6.45 23.67
C ASP A 54 -7.73 5.69 24.57
N CYS A 55 -7.24 4.97 25.59
CA CYS A 55 -8.12 4.35 26.60
C CYS A 55 -8.95 5.38 27.36
N LYS A 56 -8.36 6.53 27.72
CA LYS A 56 -9.07 7.61 28.45
C LYS A 56 -10.08 8.29 27.54
N ASP A 57 -9.68 8.57 26.31
CA ASP A 57 -10.56 9.17 25.32
C ASP A 57 -11.76 8.26 25.05
N TRP A 58 -11.48 6.97 24.83
CA TRP A 58 -12.52 5.96 24.69
C TRP A 58 -13.43 5.94 25.91
N ALA A 59 -12.91 5.87 27.14
CA ALA A 59 -13.78 5.75 28.32
C ALA A 59 -14.60 7.01 28.63
N ALA A 60 -14.07 8.22 28.38
CA ALA A 60 -14.63 9.45 28.95
C ALA A 60 -14.85 10.62 27.97
N ASN A 61 -14.11 10.70 26.86
CA ASN A 61 -14.12 11.89 25.99
C ASN A 61 -14.84 11.68 24.66
N LEU A 62 -15.05 10.43 24.24
CA LEU A 62 -15.86 10.11 23.08
C LEU A 62 -17.35 10.09 23.42
N ASN A 63 -18.14 10.83 22.64
CA ASN A 63 -19.59 10.71 22.68
C ASN A 63 -20.07 9.44 21.92
N ASP A 64 -21.35 9.11 22.03
CA ASP A 64 -21.91 7.89 21.45
C ASP A 64 -21.81 7.85 19.91
N LYS A 65 -21.93 9.00 19.23
CA LYS A 65 -21.81 9.07 17.76
C LYS A 65 -20.38 8.84 17.30
N GLU A 66 -19.44 9.46 18.01
CA GLU A 66 -18.00 9.29 17.81
C GLU A 66 -17.58 7.84 18.02
N ARG A 67 -18.07 7.21 19.10
CA ARG A 67 -17.81 5.81 19.41
C ARG A 67 -18.41 4.88 18.36
N ASN A 68 -19.65 5.12 17.94
CA ASN A 68 -20.30 4.37 16.88
C ASN A 68 -19.48 4.39 15.59
N LEU A 69 -19.09 5.59 15.15
CA LEU A 69 -18.29 5.77 13.94
C LEU A 69 -17.00 4.94 13.99
N LEU A 70 -16.25 5.04 15.10
CA LEU A 70 -15.02 4.27 15.28
C LEU A 70 -15.28 2.77 15.30
N THR A 71 -16.30 2.31 16.04
CA THR A 71 -16.67 0.89 16.11
C THR A 71 -17.00 0.33 14.72
N GLN A 72 -17.79 1.04 13.91
CA GLN A 72 -18.13 0.56 12.56
C GLN A 72 -16.90 0.51 11.65
N ILE A 73 -15.96 1.46 11.77
CA ILE A 73 -14.71 1.41 11.01
C ILE A 73 -13.86 0.20 11.42
N PHE A 74 -13.68 0.00 12.73
CA PHE A 74 -12.86 -1.05 13.30
C PHE A 74 -13.34 -2.47 12.99
N ARG A 75 -14.66 -2.69 12.93
CA ARG A 75 -15.25 -3.99 12.55
C ARG A 75 -14.80 -4.51 11.19
N PHE A 76 -14.59 -3.61 10.23
CA PHE A 76 -14.21 -4.00 8.88
C PHE A 76 -12.69 -3.88 8.64
N PHE A 77 -12.00 -2.98 9.34
CA PHE A 77 -10.59 -2.69 9.09
C PHE A 77 -9.68 -3.92 9.20
N THR A 78 -9.77 -4.66 10.30
CA THR A 78 -8.95 -5.86 10.50
C THR A 78 -9.24 -6.93 9.44
N GLN A 79 -10.51 -7.12 9.04
CA GLN A 79 -10.85 -8.06 7.98
C GLN A 79 -10.29 -7.59 6.63
N SER A 80 -10.40 -6.31 6.31
CA SER A 80 -9.89 -5.75 5.05
C SER A 80 -8.39 -6.00 4.91
N ASP A 81 -7.61 -5.80 5.97
CA ASP A 81 -6.16 -6.05 5.94
C ASP A 81 -5.83 -7.54 5.77
N ILE A 82 -6.65 -8.45 6.33
CA ILE A 82 -6.52 -9.90 6.10
C ILE A 82 -6.70 -10.22 4.60
N GLU A 83 -7.74 -9.67 3.96
CA GLU A 83 -7.98 -9.90 2.53
C GLU A 83 -6.84 -9.37 1.65
N VAL A 84 -6.28 -8.21 2.00
CA VAL A 84 -5.13 -7.62 1.29
C VAL A 84 -3.88 -8.48 1.48
N ALA A 85 -3.58 -8.92 2.71
CA ALA A 85 -2.48 -9.82 3.01
C ALA A 85 -2.59 -11.13 2.22
N ASP A 86 -3.78 -11.75 2.21
CA ASP A 86 -4.06 -12.97 1.46
C ASP A 86 -3.87 -12.75 -0.04
N ASN A 87 -4.29 -11.60 -0.59
CA ASN A 87 -4.05 -11.27 -1.99
C ASN A 87 -2.54 -11.20 -2.32
N TYR A 88 -1.71 -10.60 -1.45
CA TYR A 88 -0.27 -10.61 -1.65
C TYR A 88 0.33 -12.02 -1.66
N MET A 89 -0.04 -12.84 -0.68
CA MET A 89 0.57 -14.16 -0.49
C MET A 89 0.02 -15.22 -1.46
N GLU A 90 -1.31 -15.27 -1.60
CA GLU A 90 -2.04 -16.32 -2.32
C GLU A 90 -2.37 -15.97 -3.76
N LYS A 91 -2.16 -14.72 -4.20
CA LYS A 91 -2.36 -14.31 -5.59
C LYS A 91 -1.07 -13.74 -6.18
N TYR A 92 -0.61 -12.57 -5.75
CA TYR A 92 0.55 -11.90 -6.37
C TYR A 92 1.85 -12.72 -6.27
N GLY A 93 2.14 -13.30 -5.10
CA GLY A 93 3.33 -14.14 -4.89
C GLY A 93 3.40 -15.37 -5.80
N ARG A 94 2.24 -15.89 -6.23
CA ARG A 94 2.15 -17.01 -7.18
C ARG A 94 2.34 -16.59 -8.63
N VAL A 95 2.11 -15.33 -8.98
CA VAL A 95 2.20 -14.83 -10.36
C VAL A 95 3.61 -14.33 -10.66
N PHE A 96 4.12 -13.39 -9.84
CA PHE A 96 5.32 -12.64 -10.18
C PHE A 96 6.61 -13.32 -9.74
N LYS A 97 7.57 -13.41 -10.67
CA LYS A 97 8.77 -14.26 -10.52
C LYS A 97 10.12 -13.56 -10.37
N PRO A 98 10.37 -12.32 -10.83
CA PRO A 98 11.65 -11.64 -10.60
C PRO A 98 11.96 -11.51 -9.10
N THR A 99 13.23 -11.73 -8.73
CA THR A 99 13.67 -11.68 -7.32
C THR A 99 13.31 -10.35 -6.65
N GLU A 100 13.60 -9.23 -7.30
CA GLU A 100 13.33 -7.88 -6.79
C GLU A 100 11.84 -7.58 -6.63
N VAL A 101 10.98 -8.16 -7.48
CA VAL A 101 9.52 -8.03 -7.36
C VAL A 101 9.02 -8.87 -6.18
N LYS A 102 9.54 -10.10 -6.02
CA LYS A 102 9.22 -10.92 -4.85
C LYS A 102 9.64 -10.25 -3.55
N MET A 103 10.82 -9.60 -3.52
CA MET A 103 11.26 -8.84 -2.36
C MET A 103 10.23 -7.75 -1.99
N MET A 104 9.80 -6.94 -2.96
CA MET A 104 8.78 -5.92 -2.77
C MET A 104 7.46 -6.50 -2.24
N LEU A 105 6.93 -7.52 -2.92
CA LEU A 105 5.66 -8.15 -2.53
C LEU A 105 5.74 -8.78 -1.15
N SER A 106 6.86 -9.43 -0.79
CA SER A 106 7.06 -9.99 0.55
C SER A 106 7.15 -8.90 1.63
N SER A 107 7.74 -7.74 1.33
CA SER A 107 7.76 -6.64 2.30
C SER A 107 6.38 -6.02 2.51
N PHE A 108 5.59 -5.87 1.45
CA PHE A 108 4.22 -5.34 1.55
C PHE A 108 3.35 -6.34 2.30
N ALA A 109 3.39 -7.63 1.92
CA ALA A 109 2.67 -8.70 2.62
C ALA A 109 2.98 -8.75 4.13
N ASN A 110 4.26 -8.59 4.50
CA ASN A 110 4.64 -8.53 5.91
C ASN A 110 4.07 -7.29 6.61
N MET A 111 4.05 -6.15 5.93
CA MET A 111 3.49 -4.93 6.49
C MET A 111 1.99 -5.06 6.76
N GLU A 112 1.24 -5.75 5.90
CA GLU A 112 -0.17 -6.06 6.18
C GLU A 112 -0.35 -6.88 7.46
N THR A 113 0.54 -7.84 7.74
CA THR A 113 0.46 -8.59 9.01
C THR A 113 0.68 -7.69 10.23
N ILE A 114 1.48 -6.64 10.08
CA ILE A 114 1.70 -5.65 11.13
C ILE A 114 0.50 -4.72 11.26
N HIS A 115 -0.16 -4.33 10.16
CA HIS A 115 -1.42 -3.59 10.19
C HIS A 115 -2.49 -4.35 10.96
N ILE A 116 -2.68 -5.64 10.64
CA ILE A 116 -3.62 -6.53 11.34
C ILE A 116 -3.32 -6.55 12.85
N ALA A 117 -2.04 -6.76 13.23
CA ALA A 117 -1.64 -6.79 14.63
C ALA A 117 -1.82 -5.42 15.33
N ALA A 118 -1.57 -4.31 14.63
CA ALA A 118 -1.71 -2.97 15.17
C ALA A 118 -3.16 -2.61 15.47
N TYR A 119 -4.07 -2.88 14.53
CA TYR A 119 -5.49 -2.65 14.77
C TYR A 119 -6.04 -3.63 15.81
N ALA A 120 -5.65 -4.90 15.81
CA ALA A 120 -6.03 -5.83 16.87
C ALA A 120 -5.60 -5.32 18.26
N LEU A 121 -4.33 -4.90 18.41
CA LEU A 121 -3.82 -4.34 19.66
C LEU A 121 -4.61 -3.09 20.10
N LEU A 122 -4.92 -2.19 19.16
CA LEU A 122 -5.70 -0.99 19.44
C LEU A 122 -7.09 -1.35 19.99
N LEU A 123 -7.80 -2.25 19.32
CA LEU A 123 -9.16 -2.71 19.68
C LEU A 123 -9.17 -3.41 21.05
N GLU A 124 -8.23 -4.31 21.29
CA GLU A 124 -8.07 -4.98 22.58
C GLU A 124 -7.78 -3.98 23.71
N THR A 125 -6.91 -2.99 23.45
CA THR A 125 -6.49 -2.00 24.44
C THR A 125 -7.63 -1.07 24.87
N ILE A 126 -8.55 -0.73 23.96
CA ILE A 126 -9.76 0.05 24.30
C ILE A 126 -10.89 -0.82 24.89
N GLY A 127 -10.67 -2.13 25.02
CA GLY A 127 -11.62 -3.07 25.62
C GLY A 127 -12.76 -3.46 24.69
N MET A 128 -12.55 -3.44 23.37
CA MET A 128 -13.55 -3.91 22.41
C MET A 128 -13.73 -5.44 22.54
N PRO A 129 -14.97 -5.96 22.60
CA PRO A 129 -15.20 -7.40 22.68
C PRO A 129 -14.68 -8.15 21.44
N GLU A 130 -14.17 -9.37 21.63
CA GLU A 130 -13.69 -10.21 20.51
C GLU A 130 -14.78 -10.50 19.45
N SER A 131 -16.06 -10.50 19.84
CA SER A 131 -17.18 -10.68 18.91
C SER A 131 -17.23 -9.61 17.82
N GLU A 132 -16.67 -8.43 18.06
CA GLU A 132 -16.64 -7.33 17.11
C GLU A 132 -15.74 -7.61 15.90
N PHE A 133 -14.73 -8.48 16.02
CA PHE A 133 -13.87 -8.86 14.88
C PHE A 133 -14.63 -9.67 13.82
N GLY A 134 -15.68 -10.41 14.20
CA GLY A 134 -16.53 -11.18 13.28
C GLY A 134 -17.81 -10.46 12.86
N ALA A 135 -18.13 -9.33 13.51
CA ALA A 135 -19.42 -8.66 13.35
C ALA A 135 -19.64 -8.12 11.93
N PHE A 136 -18.59 -7.93 11.13
CA PHE A 136 -18.72 -7.46 9.75
C PHE A 136 -19.64 -8.33 8.87
N MET A 137 -19.76 -9.62 9.18
CA MET A 137 -20.67 -10.54 8.46
C MET A 137 -22.15 -10.24 8.71
N GLU A 138 -22.47 -9.57 9.81
CA GLU A 138 -23.84 -9.21 10.21
C GLU A 138 -24.35 -7.95 9.51
N TYR A 139 -23.44 -7.09 9.01
CA TYR A 139 -23.78 -5.85 8.34
C TYR A 139 -23.66 -6.00 6.82
N GLU A 140 -24.78 -5.84 6.11
CA GLU A 140 -24.83 -5.97 4.64
C GLU A 140 -23.77 -5.10 3.94
N ALA A 141 -23.61 -3.83 4.35
CA ALA A 141 -22.62 -2.94 3.75
C ALA A 141 -21.17 -3.44 3.88
N MET A 142 -20.85 -4.18 4.95
CA MET A 142 -19.51 -4.74 5.17
C MET A 142 -19.35 -6.11 4.50
N ARG A 143 -20.36 -6.98 4.58
CA ARG A 143 -20.37 -8.27 3.88
C ARG A 143 -20.29 -8.10 2.37
N ASP A 144 -21.03 -7.16 1.80
CA ASP A 144 -20.99 -6.87 0.35
C ASP A 144 -19.56 -6.48 -0.10
N LYS A 145 -18.80 -5.76 0.75
CA LYS A 145 -17.40 -5.41 0.47
C LYS A 145 -16.52 -6.67 0.46
N HIS A 146 -16.63 -7.51 1.49
CA HIS A 146 -15.90 -8.78 1.58
C HIS A 146 -16.21 -9.71 0.38
N ASP A 147 -17.49 -9.93 0.09
CA ASP A 147 -17.94 -10.79 -1.01
C ASP A 147 -17.43 -10.28 -2.37
N TYR A 148 -17.36 -8.96 -2.56
CA TYR A 148 -16.84 -8.36 -3.78
C TYR A 148 -15.33 -8.62 -3.96
N MET A 149 -14.53 -8.51 -2.89
CA MET A 149 -13.08 -8.79 -2.93
C MET A 149 -12.79 -10.26 -3.32
N GLY A 150 -13.67 -11.18 -2.92
CA GLY A 150 -13.60 -12.60 -3.26
C GLY A 150 -13.75 -12.94 -4.76
N GLN A 151 -14.21 -11.99 -5.59
CA GLN A 151 -14.48 -12.21 -7.02
C GLN A 151 -13.24 -12.08 -7.92
N PHE A 152 -12.10 -11.68 -7.37
CA PHE A 152 -10.89 -11.33 -8.14
C PHE A 152 -9.85 -12.44 -8.09
N GLY A 153 -9.38 -12.88 -9.27
CA GLY A 153 -8.44 -13.98 -9.45
C GLY A 153 -7.20 -13.59 -10.27
N VAL A 154 -6.36 -14.57 -10.58
CA VAL A 154 -5.10 -14.36 -11.33
C VAL A 154 -4.86 -15.43 -12.40
N GLU A 155 -5.93 -16.03 -12.91
CA GLU A 155 -5.85 -17.17 -13.84
C GLU A 155 -5.53 -16.75 -15.27
N THR A 156 -5.88 -15.52 -15.66
CA THR A 156 -5.53 -14.93 -16.96
C THR A 156 -4.80 -13.60 -16.80
N ASP A 157 -4.11 -13.15 -17.85
CA ASP A 157 -3.44 -11.83 -17.83
C ASP A 157 -4.44 -10.69 -17.61
N ALA A 158 -5.68 -10.83 -18.11
CA ALA A 158 -6.76 -9.88 -17.86
C ALA A 158 -7.15 -9.86 -16.37
N ASP A 159 -7.31 -11.04 -15.76
CA ASP A 159 -7.62 -11.16 -14.33
C ASP A 159 -6.50 -10.57 -13.47
N ILE A 160 -5.24 -10.80 -13.82
CA ILE A 160 -4.08 -10.21 -13.12
C ILE A 160 -4.16 -8.68 -13.17
N CYS A 161 -4.37 -8.08 -14.34
CA CYS A 161 -4.52 -6.62 -14.47
C CYS A 161 -5.71 -6.10 -13.64
N ARG A 162 -6.84 -6.79 -13.70
CA ARG A 162 -8.06 -6.45 -12.96
C ARG A 162 -7.82 -6.50 -11.44
N THR A 163 -7.15 -7.55 -10.96
CA THR A 163 -6.84 -7.74 -9.54
C THR A 163 -5.81 -6.73 -9.03
N LEU A 164 -4.77 -6.42 -9.83
CA LEU A 164 -3.81 -5.36 -9.48
C LEU A 164 -4.49 -3.99 -9.33
N ALA A 165 -5.39 -3.65 -10.26
CA ALA A 165 -6.15 -2.40 -10.20
C ALA A 165 -7.14 -2.39 -9.03
N MET A 166 -7.84 -3.50 -8.78
CA MET A 166 -8.80 -3.61 -7.70
C MET A 166 -8.13 -3.50 -6.32
N PHE A 167 -7.19 -4.40 -5.99
CA PHE A 167 -6.60 -4.44 -4.66
C PHE A 167 -5.65 -3.25 -4.44
N GLY A 168 -4.66 -3.06 -5.32
CA GLY A 168 -3.68 -1.98 -5.11
C GLY A 168 -4.23 -0.59 -5.43
N GLY A 169 -5.10 -0.47 -6.43
CA GLY A 169 -5.67 0.82 -6.82
C GLY A 169 -6.89 1.22 -5.98
N PHE A 170 -7.85 0.32 -5.81
CA PHE A 170 -9.15 0.65 -5.22
C PHE A 170 -9.30 0.21 -3.77
N THR A 171 -8.77 -0.93 -3.34
CA THR A 171 -8.83 -1.31 -1.91
C THR A 171 -7.82 -0.52 -1.09
N GLU A 172 -6.52 -0.74 -1.31
CA GLU A 172 -5.43 -0.04 -0.62
C GLU A 172 -5.46 1.46 -0.91
N GLY A 173 -5.68 1.81 -2.19
CA GLY A 173 -5.58 3.19 -2.67
C GLY A 173 -6.83 4.05 -2.51
N LEU A 174 -8.01 3.49 -2.23
CA LEU A 174 -9.28 4.24 -2.15
C LEU A 174 -10.12 3.85 -0.92
N GLN A 175 -10.45 2.57 -0.72
CA GLN A 175 -11.30 2.14 0.40
C GLN A 175 -10.62 2.42 1.74
N LEU A 176 -9.35 2.02 1.92
CA LEU A 176 -8.62 2.29 3.16
C LEU A 176 -8.45 3.79 3.39
N PHE A 177 -8.22 4.57 2.34
CA PHE A 177 -8.11 6.03 2.44
C PHE A 177 -9.38 6.72 2.91
N ALA A 178 -10.56 6.24 2.53
CA ALA A 178 -11.83 6.74 3.04
C ALA A 178 -11.90 6.61 4.57
N SER A 179 -11.56 5.43 5.08
CA SER A 179 -11.52 5.16 6.51
C SER A 179 -10.41 5.94 7.22
N PHE A 180 -9.22 6.05 6.63
CA PHE A 180 -8.14 6.88 7.18
C PHE A 180 -8.58 8.34 7.35
N ALA A 181 -9.28 8.91 6.35
CA ALA A 181 -9.82 10.25 6.48
C ALA A 181 -10.78 10.36 7.68
N MET A 182 -11.65 9.37 7.89
CA MET A 182 -12.55 9.35 9.03
C MET A 182 -11.83 9.23 10.38
N LEU A 183 -10.84 8.35 10.48
CA LEU A 183 -10.05 8.13 11.69
C LEU A 183 -9.17 9.35 12.03
N MET A 184 -8.53 9.98 11.03
CA MET A 184 -7.66 11.14 11.23
C MET A 184 -8.41 12.41 11.66
N ASN A 185 -9.75 12.42 11.58
CA ASN A 185 -10.53 13.51 12.14
C ASN A 185 -10.47 13.58 13.68
N PHE A 186 -10.19 12.48 14.38
CA PHE A 186 -10.13 12.47 15.85
C PHE A 186 -8.86 13.15 16.40
N PRO A 187 -7.64 12.85 15.91
CA PRO A 187 -6.43 13.55 16.30
C PRO A 187 -6.48 15.07 16.05
N ARG A 188 -7.21 15.51 15.01
CA ARG A 188 -7.47 16.93 14.73
C ARG A 188 -8.14 17.66 15.90
N PHE A 189 -8.94 16.95 16.69
CA PHE A 189 -9.58 17.45 17.91
C PHE A 189 -8.90 16.93 19.19
N SER A 190 -7.63 16.53 19.10
CA SER A 190 -6.80 16.03 20.20
C SER A 190 -7.33 14.76 20.89
N LYS A 191 -8.14 13.96 20.18
CA LYS A 191 -8.65 12.66 20.65
C LYS A 191 -7.93 11.53 19.92
N MET A 192 -7.82 10.37 20.58
CA MET A 192 -7.33 9.12 19.99
C MET A 192 -5.96 9.30 19.30
N LYS A 193 -5.00 9.90 20.02
CA LYS A 193 -3.71 10.30 19.43
C LYS A 193 -2.82 9.11 19.06
N GLY A 194 -2.85 8.04 19.86
CA GLY A 194 -2.13 6.80 19.55
C GLY A 194 -2.68 6.15 18.29
N MET A 195 -4.01 6.04 18.18
CA MET A 195 -4.68 5.63 16.93
C MET A 195 -4.26 6.53 15.76
N GLY A 196 -4.23 7.85 15.96
CA GLY A 196 -3.76 8.79 14.95
C GLY A 196 -2.35 8.52 14.45
N GLN A 197 -1.44 8.11 15.34
CA GLN A 197 -0.08 7.74 14.97
C GLN A 197 -0.05 6.45 14.14
N ILE A 198 -0.77 5.40 14.60
CA ILE A 198 -0.91 4.13 13.88
C ILE A 198 -1.45 4.38 12.46
N VAL A 199 -2.55 5.13 12.35
CA VAL A 199 -3.18 5.44 11.06
C VAL A 199 -2.25 6.27 10.17
N SER A 200 -1.47 7.20 10.72
CA SER A 200 -0.50 7.97 9.93
C SER A 200 0.58 7.08 9.31
N TRP A 201 1.06 6.08 10.07
CA TRP A 201 2.02 5.10 9.57
C TRP A 201 1.40 4.16 8.54
N SER A 202 0.20 3.65 8.78
CA SER A 202 -0.55 2.87 7.78
C SER A 202 -0.77 3.65 6.48
N VAL A 203 -1.15 4.93 6.57
CA VAL A 203 -1.31 5.78 5.37
C VAL A 203 -0.02 5.87 4.54
N ARG A 204 1.15 5.97 5.20
CA ARG A 204 2.45 5.99 4.50
C ARG A 204 2.70 4.65 3.81
N ASP A 205 2.44 3.54 4.50
CA ASP A 205 2.64 2.19 3.99
C ASP A 205 1.70 1.91 2.80
N GLU A 206 0.39 2.15 2.95
CA GLU A 206 -0.60 2.00 1.87
C GLU A 206 -0.31 2.88 0.65
N SER A 207 0.28 4.06 0.87
CA SER A 207 0.73 4.90 -0.25
C SER A 207 1.86 4.24 -1.04
N LEU A 208 2.80 3.60 -0.35
CA LEU A 208 3.91 2.87 -0.95
C LEU A 208 3.41 1.61 -1.67
N HIS A 209 2.48 0.89 -1.05
CA HIS A 209 1.85 -0.30 -1.61
C HIS A 209 1.13 0.03 -2.91
N CYS A 210 0.22 1.00 -2.87
CA CYS A 210 -0.50 1.50 -4.03
C CYS A 210 0.44 1.96 -5.16
N GLU A 211 1.50 2.73 -4.84
CA GLU A 211 2.48 3.15 -5.84
C GLU A 211 3.20 1.95 -6.50
N GLY A 212 3.65 0.98 -5.68
CA GLY A 212 4.34 -0.22 -6.15
C GLY A 212 3.46 -1.10 -7.02
N ILE A 213 2.20 -1.31 -6.63
CA ILE A 213 1.25 -2.15 -7.37
C ILE A 213 0.77 -1.47 -8.67
N ILE A 214 0.60 -0.15 -8.68
CA ILE A 214 0.31 0.58 -9.93
C ILE A 214 1.50 0.49 -10.91
N LYS A 215 2.75 0.57 -10.42
CA LYS A 215 3.93 0.33 -11.29
C LYS A 215 3.94 -1.10 -11.83
N LEU A 216 3.59 -2.08 -11.01
CA LEU A 216 3.50 -3.48 -11.41
C LEU A 216 2.40 -3.70 -12.47
N TYR A 217 1.23 -3.08 -12.30
CA TYR A 217 0.14 -3.05 -13.28
C TYR A 217 0.61 -2.52 -14.64
N HIS A 218 1.26 -1.36 -14.67
CA HIS A 218 1.76 -0.78 -15.92
C HIS A 218 2.85 -1.64 -16.57
N ALA A 219 3.76 -2.20 -15.77
CA ALA A 219 4.81 -3.08 -16.28
C ALA A 219 4.23 -4.36 -16.88
N PHE A 220 3.25 -4.96 -16.20
CA PHE A 220 2.58 -6.17 -16.67
C PHE A 220 1.78 -5.92 -17.95
N ASN A 221 0.95 -4.88 -17.98
CA ASN A 221 0.22 -4.51 -19.18
C ASN A 221 1.14 -4.16 -20.36
N LYS A 222 2.28 -3.52 -20.11
CA LYS A 222 3.27 -3.24 -21.16
C LYS A 222 3.85 -4.51 -21.78
N GLU A 223 3.95 -5.59 -21.01
CA GLU A 223 4.48 -6.87 -21.49
C GLU A 223 3.42 -7.74 -22.18
N THR A 224 2.18 -7.72 -21.67
CA THR A 224 1.11 -8.62 -22.12
C THR A 224 0.10 -7.97 -23.07
N GLY A 225 -0.09 -6.65 -22.99
CA GLY A 225 -1.16 -5.94 -23.69
C GLY A 225 -2.56 -6.31 -23.18
N ALA A 226 -2.66 -6.86 -21.96
CA ALA A 226 -3.90 -7.43 -21.44
C ALA A 226 -4.99 -6.40 -21.15
N VAL A 227 -4.64 -5.12 -20.90
CA VAL A 227 -5.61 -4.04 -20.70
C VAL A 227 -6.13 -3.56 -22.06
N THR A 228 -6.96 -4.41 -22.67
CA THR A 228 -7.77 -4.06 -23.83
C THR A 228 -8.86 -3.06 -23.44
N LYS A 229 -9.59 -2.51 -24.42
CA LYS A 229 -10.73 -1.62 -24.13
C LYS A 229 -11.76 -2.27 -23.20
N ALA A 230 -12.06 -3.56 -23.40
CA ALA A 230 -13.01 -4.28 -22.55
C ALA A 230 -12.51 -4.42 -21.09
N VAL A 231 -11.22 -4.73 -20.92
CA VAL A 231 -10.61 -4.85 -19.58
C VAL A 231 -10.50 -3.47 -18.91
N ALA A 232 -10.18 -2.42 -19.67
CA ALA A 232 -10.18 -1.05 -19.17
C ALA A 232 -11.58 -0.63 -18.68
N ASP A 233 -12.62 -0.94 -19.45
CA ASP A 233 -14.01 -0.63 -19.08
C ASP A 233 -14.46 -1.40 -17.84
N ASP A 234 -14.08 -2.67 -17.73
CA ASP A 234 -14.33 -3.48 -16.53
C ASP A 234 -13.60 -2.93 -15.30
N ILE A 235 -12.33 -2.50 -15.41
CA ILE A 235 -11.62 -1.87 -14.29
C ILE A 235 -12.29 -0.55 -13.88
N VAL A 236 -12.77 0.25 -14.83
CA VAL A 236 -13.53 1.47 -14.53
C VAL A 236 -14.83 1.14 -13.79
N GLN A 237 -15.55 0.09 -14.23
CA GLN A 237 -16.75 -0.39 -13.53
C GLN A 237 -16.43 -0.92 -12.12
N CYS A 238 -15.26 -1.54 -11.93
CA CYS A 238 -14.80 -1.94 -10.60
C CYS A 238 -14.64 -0.72 -9.69
N CYS A 239 -14.08 0.38 -10.19
CA CYS A 239 -13.96 1.63 -9.45
C CYS A 239 -15.31 2.19 -9.04
N GLU A 240 -16.27 2.26 -9.98
CA GLU A 240 -17.64 2.70 -9.72
C GLU A 240 -18.31 1.84 -8.63
N THR A 241 -18.16 0.51 -8.73
CA THR A 241 -18.70 -0.44 -7.76
C THR A 241 -18.12 -0.21 -6.37
N VAL A 242 -16.80 -0.02 -6.27
CA VAL A 242 -16.11 0.27 -5.00
C VAL A 242 -16.63 1.57 -4.39
N VAL A 243 -16.80 2.63 -5.17
CA VAL A 243 -17.36 3.88 -4.65
C VAL A 243 -18.78 3.68 -4.10
N GLY A 244 -19.62 2.91 -4.81
CA GLY A 244 -20.96 2.58 -4.32
C GLY A 244 -20.97 1.74 -3.03
N LEU A 245 -20.02 0.81 -2.88
CA LEU A 245 -19.84 0.05 -1.65
C LEU A 245 -19.38 0.95 -0.49
N GLU A 246 -18.46 1.88 -0.76
CA GLU A 246 -18.02 2.83 0.26
C GLU A 246 -19.13 3.82 0.66
N ASP A 247 -19.98 4.26 -0.28
CA ASP A 247 -21.13 5.10 0.06
C ASP A 247 -22.03 4.42 1.10
N LYS A 248 -22.36 3.13 0.90
CA LYS A 248 -23.13 2.33 1.86
C LYS A 248 -22.42 2.20 3.20
N PHE A 249 -21.10 1.99 3.17
CA PHE A 249 -20.29 1.86 4.38
C PHE A 249 -20.21 3.17 5.16
N ILE A 250 -20.06 4.31 4.48
CA ILE A 250 -20.12 5.64 5.10
C ILE A 250 -21.48 5.86 5.75
N ASP A 251 -22.58 5.54 5.05
CA ASP A 251 -23.93 5.69 5.62
C ASP A 251 -24.10 4.87 6.90
N LEU A 252 -23.57 3.64 6.93
CA LEU A 252 -23.53 2.80 8.12
C LEU A 252 -22.65 3.40 9.23
N ALA A 253 -21.45 3.87 8.90
CA ALA A 253 -20.51 4.43 9.86
C ALA A 253 -21.09 5.69 10.56
N PHE A 254 -21.84 6.50 9.81
CA PHE A 254 -22.51 7.71 10.30
C PHE A 254 -23.97 7.48 10.75
N GLU A 255 -24.43 6.23 10.96
CA GLU A 255 -25.83 5.95 11.32
C GLU A 255 -26.28 6.61 12.63
N ALA A 256 -25.36 6.82 13.58
CA ALA A 256 -25.60 7.54 14.82
C ALA A 256 -25.59 9.08 14.66
N GLY A 257 -25.29 9.57 13.45
CA GLY A 257 -25.23 10.96 13.07
C GLY A 257 -23.80 11.49 12.89
N GLU A 258 -23.72 12.75 12.44
CA GLU A 258 -22.46 13.44 12.19
C GLU A 258 -21.60 13.62 13.44
N VAL A 259 -20.28 13.69 13.23
CA VAL A 259 -19.28 13.97 14.27
C VAL A 259 -18.65 15.34 14.05
N GLN A 260 -17.97 15.86 15.07
CA GLN A 260 -17.37 17.19 15.00
C GLN A 260 -16.43 17.33 13.79
N GLY A 261 -16.68 18.33 12.94
CA GLY A 261 -15.78 18.70 11.84
C GLY A 261 -15.77 17.76 10.64
N MET A 262 -16.72 16.82 10.55
CA MET A 262 -16.79 15.83 9.48
C MET A 262 -18.23 15.34 9.24
N THR A 263 -18.70 15.48 8.00
CA THR A 263 -20.00 14.99 7.54
C THR A 263 -19.82 13.79 6.59
N PRO A 264 -20.81 12.88 6.48
CA PRO A 264 -20.75 11.78 5.50
C PRO A 264 -20.56 12.30 4.07
N GLU A 265 -21.14 13.46 3.77
CA GLU A 265 -21.13 14.04 2.43
C GLU A 265 -19.76 14.59 2.04
N ASP A 266 -18.97 15.06 3.01
CA ASP A 266 -17.58 15.44 2.78
C ASP A 266 -16.71 14.20 2.49
N ILE A 267 -16.94 13.08 3.17
CA ILE A 267 -16.23 11.82 2.92
C ILE A 267 -16.63 11.24 1.56
N LYS A 268 -17.90 11.26 1.20
CA LYS A 268 -18.37 10.84 -0.13
C LYS A 268 -17.70 11.64 -1.26
N LYS A 269 -17.58 12.96 -1.11
CA LYS A 269 -16.83 13.80 -2.06
C LYS A 269 -15.36 13.42 -2.13
N TYR A 270 -14.74 13.16 -0.97
CA TYR A 270 -13.34 12.72 -0.89
C TYR A 270 -13.10 11.40 -1.61
N ILE A 271 -14.01 10.42 -1.47
CA ILE A 271 -13.91 9.14 -2.16
C ILE A 271 -13.96 9.31 -3.68
N ARG A 272 -14.85 10.15 -4.20
CA ARG A 272 -14.95 10.43 -5.65
C ARG A 272 -13.68 11.13 -6.17
N PHE A 273 -13.12 12.04 -5.38
CA PHE A 273 -11.83 12.67 -5.67
C PHE A 273 -10.70 11.63 -5.77
N ILE A 274 -10.62 10.69 -4.83
CA ILE A 274 -9.62 9.61 -4.88
C ILE A 274 -9.89 8.65 -6.02
N ALA A 275 -11.14 8.28 -6.29
CA ALA A 275 -11.52 7.40 -7.39
C ALA A 275 -10.95 7.91 -8.72
N ASP A 276 -11.23 9.16 -9.06
CA ASP A 276 -10.69 9.78 -10.27
C ASP A 276 -9.15 9.88 -10.24
N TRP A 277 -8.55 10.07 -9.05
CA TRP A 277 -7.11 10.08 -8.91
C TRP A 277 -6.47 8.72 -9.20
N ARG A 278 -7.04 7.62 -8.70
CA ARG A 278 -6.57 6.26 -8.97
C ARG A 278 -6.78 5.87 -10.42
N LEU A 279 -7.93 6.22 -11.01
CA LEU A 279 -8.19 6.03 -12.44
C LEU A 279 -7.14 6.75 -13.31
N ARG A 280 -6.79 8.01 -12.98
CA ARG A 280 -5.69 8.72 -13.65
C ARG A 280 -4.36 7.98 -13.51
N GLN A 281 -4.00 7.52 -12.32
CA GLN A 281 -2.74 6.79 -12.10
C GLN A 281 -2.69 5.46 -12.87
N LEU A 282 -3.86 4.82 -13.09
CA LEU A 282 -4.01 3.62 -13.91
C LEU A 282 -4.08 3.92 -15.42
N ASN A 283 -4.01 5.19 -15.85
CA ASN A 283 -4.23 5.66 -17.22
C ASN A 283 -5.61 5.26 -17.79
N LEU A 284 -6.65 5.34 -16.95
CA LEU A 284 -8.04 5.04 -17.31
C LEU A 284 -8.90 6.31 -17.29
N PRO A 285 -10.04 6.32 -18.01
CA PRO A 285 -10.99 7.43 -17.97
C PRO A 285 -11.50 7.70 -16.55
N GLU A 286 -11.62 8.98 -16.21
CA GLU A 286 -12.23 9.45 -14.95
C GLU A 286 -13.76 9.24 -14.98
N LEU A 287 -14.37 9.06 -13.81
CA LEU A 287 -15.81 8.81 -13.66
C LEU A 287 -16.57 10.06 -13.22
N TYR A 288 -16.04 10.79 -12.23
CA TYR A 288 -16.80 11.82 -11.54
C TYR A 288 -16.48 13.24 -12.05
N GLY A 289 -15.38 13.41 -12.79
CA GLY A 289 -14.96 14.69 -13.37
C GLY A 289 -14.81 15.79 -12.31
N GLY A 290 -14.54 15.40 -11.07
CA GLY A 290 -14.54 16.27 -9.90
C GLY A 290 -13.35 17.23 -9.87
N SER A 291 -13.35 18.12 -8.87
CA SER A 291 -12.20 19.00 -8.62
C SER A 291 -10.91 18.18 -8.46
N ARG A 292 -9.79 18.69 -8.99
CA ARG A 292 -8.46 18.13 -8.72
C ARG A 292 -7.91 18.51 -7.35
N GLU A 293 -8.65 19.32 -6.60
CA GLU A 293 -8.30 19.72 -5.25
C GLU A 293 -8.93 18.78 -4.23
N ASN A 294 -8.15 18.39 -3.22
CA ASN A 294 -8.61 17.53 -2.14
C ASN A 294 -9.74 18.26 -1.35
N PRO A 295 -10.95 17.69 -1.26
CA PRO A 295 -12.06 18.30 -0.54
C PRO A 295 -11.87 18.33 0.98
N LEU A 296 -10.86 17.64 1.51
CA LEU A 296 -10.45 17.62 2.92
C LEU A 296 -9.05 18.23 3.07
N PRO A 297 -8.88 19.57 2.94
CA PRO A 297 -7.55 20.20 2.96
C PRO A 297 -6.80 19.99 4.29
N TRP A 298 -7.54 19.84 5.39
CA TRP A 298 -6.97 19.55 6.71
C TRP A 298 -6.28 18.19 6.78
N LEU A 299 -6.75 17.21 6.00
CA LEU A 299 -6.19 15.85 6.00
C LEU A 299 -4.78 15.87 5.42
N GLN A 300 -4.58 16.63 4.34
CA GLN A 300 -3.24 16.82 3.76
C GLN A 300 -2.30 17.49 4.76
N SER A 301 -2.74 18.57 5.43
CA SER A 301 -1.89 19.26 6.41
C SER A 301 -1.51 18.37 7.58
N LEU A 302 -2.44 17.51 8.01
CA LEU A 302 -2.23 16.62 9.15
C LEU A 302 -1.26 15.48 8.80
N LEU A 303 -1.41 14.85 7.62
CA LEU A 303 -0.51 13.79 7.17
C LEU A 303 0.89 14.32 6.81
N SER A 304 0.99 15.50 6.20
CA SER A 304 2.28 16.11 5.83
C SER A 304 3.03 16.72 7.03
N GLY A 305 2.32 17.12 8.09
CA GLY A 305 2.90 17.69 9.30
C GLY A 305 3.56 16.66 10.23
N VAL A 306 3.17 15.39 10.15
CA VAL A 306 3.69 14.32 11.02
C VAL A 306 5.00 13.74 10.48
N GLU A 307 5.23 13.68 9.15
CA GLU A 307 6.41 13.00 8.59
C GLU A 307 7.17 13.72 7.46
N HIS A 308 6.94 15.03 7.22
CA HIS A 308 7.64 15.77 6.16
C HIS A 308 7.67 15.04 4.79
N ALA A 309 6.55 14.42 4.42
CA ALA A 309 6.34 13.84 3.10
C ALA A 309 5.09 14.48 2.47
N ASN A 310 5.27 15.07 1.29
CA ASN A 310 4.15 15.55 0.51
C ASN A 310 3.43 14.33 -0.09
N PHE A 311 2.29 13.99 0.49
CA PHE A 311 1.46 12.84 0.11
C PHE A 311 0.96 12.94 -1.35
N PHE A 312 0.66 14.14 -1.84
CA PHE A 312 0.08 14.39 -3.16
C PHE A 312 1.10 14.78 -4.24
N GLU A 313 2.34 15.09 -3.86
CA GLU A 313 3.41 15.50 -4.78
C GLU A 313 4.74 14.94 -4.30
N ALA A 314 5.09 13.75 -4.79
CA ALA A 314 6.27 12.99 -4.37
C ALA A 314 7.51 13.86 -4.05
N ARG A 315 7.79 13.97 -2.75
CA ARG A 315 9.15 13.94 -2.17
C ARG A 315 9.01 13.64 -0.69
N ALA A 316 9.35 12.40 -0.32
CA ALA A 316 9.60 12.04 1.07
C ALA A 316 10.95 12.67 1.46
N THR A 317 10.95 13.57 2.44
CA THR A 317 12.17 14.00 3.12
C THR A 317 12.25 13.28 4.46
N GLU A 318 12.66 12.01 4.42
CA GLU A 318 12.89 11.24 5.63
C GLU A 318 14.35 11.30 6.07
N TYR A 319 14.52 11.33 7.39
CA TYR A 319 15.81 11.20 8.07
C TYR A 319 16.44 9.85 7.75
N SER A 320 17.39 9.83 6.81
CA SER A 320 18.36 8.73 6.77
C SER A 320 19.12 8.78 8.10
N LYS A 321 18.97 7.75 8.96
CA LYS A 321 19.99 7.37 9.96
C LYS A 321 21.32 7.50 9.23
N ALA A 322 22.17 8.45 9.65
CA ALA A 322 23.34 8.92 8.89
C ALA A 322 24.10 7.76 8.24
N ALA A 323 23.72 7.43 7.00
CA ALA A 323 24.26 6.32 6.26
C ALA A 323 25.35 6.90 5.38
N THR A 324 26.53 6.30 5.44
CA THR A 324 27.63 6.60 4.53
C THR A 324 27.12 6.55 3.09
N GLN A 325 27.11 7.69 2.42
CA GLN A 325 26.75 7.78 1.01
C GLN A 325 27.94 7.31 0.16
N GLY A 326 27.69 6.42 -0.79
CA GLY A 326 28.69 5.92 -1.73
C GLY A 326 28.03 5.05 -2.80
N ALA A 327 28.57 5.10 -4.02
CA ALA A 327 28.14 4.23 -5.12
C ALA A 327 29.07 3.01 -5.21
N TRP A 328 28.52 1.81 -5.27
CA TRP A 328 29.34 0.60 -5.49
C TRP A 328 29.90 0.55 -6.91
N HIS A 329 29.10 0.95 -7.90
CA HIS A 329 29.42 0.90 -9.33
C HIS A 329 29.49 2.32 -9.93
N GLY A 330 30.14 2.45 -11.09
CA GLY A 330 30.41 3.74 -11.75
C GLY A 330 31.90 4.07 -11.77
N ALA A 331 32.30 5.09 -12.56
CA ALA A 331 33.70 5.48 -12.70
C ALA A 331 34.35 5.94 -11.37
N ASP A 332 33.51 6.47 -10.47
CA ASP A 332 33.88 6.91 -9.12
C ASP A 332 33.32 5.98 -8.03
N GLY A 333 32.90 4.76 -8.41
CA GLY A 333 32.34 3.77 -7.50
C GLY A 333 33.41 2.93 -6.79
N VAL A 334 33.06 2.37 -5.63
CA VAL A 334 33.95 1.54 -4.80
C VAL A 334 34.65 0.43 -5.58
N TRP A 335 33.96 -0.23 -6.52
CA TRP A 335 34.58 -1.28 -7.35
C TRP A 335 35.58 -0.74 -8.36
N SER A 336 35.36 0.46 -8.93
CA SER A 336 36.35 1.07 -9.82
C SER A 336 37.60 1.48 -9.06
N GLU A 337 37.46 2.00 -7.83
CA GLU A 337 38.60 2.29 -6.96
C GLU A 337 39.30 1.01 -6.48
N PHE A 338 38.56 -0.06 -6.19
CA PHE A 338 39.13 -1.37 -5.89
C PHE A 338 39.93 -1.92 -7.07
N ASP A 339 39.40 -1.85 -8.29
CA ASP A 339 40.10 -2.29 -9.50
C ASP A 339 41.38 -1.47 -9.74
N LYS A 340 41.32 -0.14 -9.57
CA LYS A 340 42.49 0.75 -9.61
C LYS A 340 43.51 0.38 -8.54
N MET A 341 43.07 0.07 -7.31
CA MET A 341 43.95 -0.34 -6.21
C MET A 341 44.61 -1.70 -6.49
N MET A 342 43.86 -2.67 -7.00
CA MET A 342 44.38 -3.99 -7.34
C MET A 342 45.39 -3.93 -8.49
N ALA A 343 45.11 -3.11 -9.52
CA ALA A 343 46.05 -2.87 -10.62
C ALA A 343 47.37 -2.24 -10.13
N ARG A 344 47.32 -1.28 -9.19
CA ARG A 344 48.52 -0.69 -8.57
C ARG A 344 49.32 -1.70 -7.76
N ARG A 345 48.65 -2.66 -7.12
CA ARG A 345 49.27 -3.73 -6.33
C ARG A 345 49.98 -4.75 -7.22
N ASP A 346 49.41 -5.08 -8.38
CA ASP A 346 50.01 -6.01 -9.34
C ASP A 346 51.27 -5.43 -9.99
N MET A 347 51.30 -4.12 -10.27
CA MET A 347 52.52 -3.43 -10.73
C MET A 347 53.66 -3.37 -9.69
N SER A 348 53.36 -3.58 -8.41
CA SER A 348 54.37 -3.60 -7.34
C SER A 348 55.02 -4.98 -7.12
N LEU A 349 54.53 -6.02 -7.82
CA LEU A 349 54.99 -7.40 -7.71
C LEU A 349 55.94 -7.82 -8.84
N VAL A 350 56.41 -6.89 -9.68
CA VAL A 350 57.53 -7.14 -10.59
C VAL A 350 58.83 -6.72 -9.89
N PRO A 351 59.64 -7.64 -9.35
CA PRO A 351 60.98 -7.30 -8.88
C PRO A 351 61.87 -7.06 -10.11
N ASN A 352 62.73 -6.05 -10.01
CA ASN A 352 63.82 -5.79 -10.96
C ASN A 352 64.72 -7.01 -11.18
#